data_AF-A0A4Y7SSF5-F1
#
_entry.id   AF-A0A4Y7SSF5-F1
#
_cell.length_a   1.000
_cell.length_b   1.000
_cell.length_c   1.000
_cell.angle_alpha   90.00
_cell.angle_beta   90.00
_cell.angle_gamma   90.00
#
_symmetry.space_group_name_H-M   'P 1'
#
loop_
_entity.id
_entity.type
_entity.pdbx_description
1 polymer ?
#
loop_
_entity_poly.entity_id
_entity_poly.type
_entity_poly.pdbx_seq_one_letter_code
_entity_poly.pdbx_strand_id
1 'polypeptide(L)'
;MFKLNAATLTIATALAISVNAVNLGVRADEVLCRPTGSFSCQGSPNLPFPTLGQIPNFPLVIGFANTNDNTSPNCGDCYELTHVVNGETRTRFVTVGSNSDTGFINMCITEVRNLTGITGPLPDPASIRVDLVERPRSLCGL
;
A
#
# COMPACT_ATOMS: atom_id res chain seq x y z
N MET A 1 35.19 -36.25 -31.75
CA MET A 1 35.35 -35.50 -30.48
C MET A 1 34.32 -34.38 -30.47
N PHE A 2 33.21 -34.54 -29.72
CA PHE A 2 32.20 -33.49 -29.56
C PHE A 2 32.32 -32.88 -28.16
N LYS A 3 32.62 -31.59 -28.09
CA LYS A 3 32.73 -30.81 -26.85
C LYS A 3 31.33 -30.51 -26.32
N LEU A 4 31.01 -30.96 -25.10
CA LEU A 4 29.85 -30.46 -24.36
C LEU A 4 30.20 -29.11 -23.74
N ASN A 5 29.49 -28.06 -24.15
CA ASN A 5 29.50 -26.78 -23.45
C ASN A 5 28.51 -26.87 -22.27
N ALA A 6 29.01 -26.72 -21.06
CA ALA A 6 28.20 -26.62 -19.86
C ALA A 6 27.53 -25.24 -19.82
N ALA A 7 26.19 -25.20 -19.90
CA ALA A 7 25.41 -24.01 -19.63
C ALA A 7 25.20 -23.89 -18.12
N THR A 8 25.78 -22.87 -17.52
CA THR A 8 25.63 -22.57 -16.09
C THR A 8 24.22 -22.04 -15.84
N LEU A 9 23.41 -22.82 -15.12
CA LEU A 9 22.06 -22.45 -14.70
C LEU A 9 22.15 -21.66 -13.38
N THR A 10 22.05 -20.34 -13.44
CA THR A 10 21.98 -19.50 -12.24
C THR A 10 20.57 -19.58 -11.66
N ILE A 11 20.40 -20.36 -10.60
CA ILE A 11 19.15 -20.42 -9.84
C ILE A 11 19.08 -19.14 -9.00
N ALA A 12 18.25 -18.18 -9.41
CA ALA A 12 17.89 -17.05 -8.58
C ALA A 12 16.99 -17.57 -7.44
N THR A 13 17.57 -17.74 -6.25
CA THR A 13 16.83 -18.03 -5.03
C THR A 13 15.98 -16.81 -4.70
N ALA A 14 14.68 -16.86 -5.02
CA ALA A 14 13.72 -15.92 -4.47
C ALA A 14 13.67 -16.15 -2.96
N LEU A 15 14.20 -15.21 -2.17
CA LEU A 15 13.92 -15.15 -0.74
C LEU A 15 12.42 -14.87 -0.60
N ALA A 16 11.63 -15.92 -0.40
CA ALA A 16 10.32 -15.82 0.20
C ALA A 16 10.53 -15.44 1.67
N ILE A 17 10.73 -14.14 1.93
CA ILE A 17 10.60 -13.61 3.28
C ILE A 17 9.15 -13.89 3.67
N SER A 18 8.94 -14.80 4.62
CA SER A 18 7.62 -15.05 5.19
C SER A 18 7.21 -13.82 5.99
N VAL A 19 6.71 -12.85 5.26
CA VAL A 19 6.07 -11.66 5.77
C VAL A 19 4.67 -12.06 6.22
N ASN A 20 4.37 -11.84 7.50
CA ASN A 20 3.03 -12.02 8.03
C ASN A 20 2.14 -10.98 7.34
N ALA A 21 1.40 -11.42 6.33
CA ALA A 21 0.36 -10.60 5.74
C ALA A 21 -0.64 -10.23 6.85
N VAL A 22 -0.90 -8.94 7.01
CA VAL A 22 -1.93 -8.46 7.93
C VAL A 22 -3.19 -8.23 7.12
N ASN A 23 -4.26 -8.90 7.53
CA ASN A 23 -5.54 -8.83 6.83
C ASN A 23 -6.44 -7.76 7.46
N LEU A 24 -6.64 -6.64 6.77
CA LEU A 24 -7.34 -5.44 7.27
C LEU A 24 -8.57 -5.10 6.45
N GLY A 25 -9.54 -4.43 7.09
CA GLY A 25 -10.68 -3.82 6.39
C GLY A 25 -10.29 -2.54 5.66
N VAL A 26 -11.02 -2.17 4.62
CA VAL A 26 -10.74 -0.94 3.84
C VAL A 26 -11.89 0.06 3.97
N ARG A 27 -11.57 1.27 4.41
CA ARG A 27 -12.47 2.43 4.44
C ARG A 27 -12.09 3.39 3.33
N ALA A 28 -13.09 3.85 2.58
CA ALA A 28 -12.90 4.93 1.63
C ALA A 28 -12.80 6.27 2.37
N ASP A 29 -11.81 7.07 2.01
CA ASP A 29 -11.56 8.40 2.57
C ASP A 29 -11.28 9.39 1.43
N GLU A 30 -12.17 10.37 1.26
CA GLU A 30 -12.02 11.39 0.22
C GLU A 30 -10.89 12.37 0.50
N VAL A 31 -10.45 12.53 1.75
CA VAL A 31 -9.34 13.42 2.10
C VAL A 31 -8.05 12.90 1.46
N LEU A 32 -7.85 11.58 1.44
CA LEU A 32 -6.69 10.94 0.82
C LEU A 32 -6.70 11.01 -0.72
N CYS A 33 -7.82 11.40 -1.34
CA CYS A 33 -7.89 11.66 -2.78
C CYS A 33 -7.44 13.07 -3.16
N ARG A 34 -7.29 13.97 -2.19
CA ARG A 34 -6.98 15.37 -2.46
C ARG A 34 -5.46 15.54 -2.48
N PRO A 35 -4.88 16.04 -3.59
CA PRO A 35 -3.44 16.24 -3.66
C PRO A 35 -2.95 17.29 -2.67
N THR A 36 -3.86 18.15 -2.19
CA THR A 36 -3.62 19.20 -1.21
C THR A 36 -4.47 18.96 0.04
N GLY A 37 -3.92 19.21 1.22
CA GLY A 37 -4.62 19.07 2.50
C GLY A 37 -3.65 18.71 3.62
N SER A 38 -4.12 18.76 4.86
CA SER A 38 -3.39 18.26 6.02
C SER A 38 -3.56 16.75 6.15
N PHE A 39 -2.50 16.07 6.55
CA PHE A 39 -2.47 14.62 6.80
C PHE A 39 -1.49 14.33 7.93
N SER A 40 -1.62 13.19 8.60
CA SER A 40 -0.83 12.93 9.81
C SER A 40 0.68 12.91 9.56
N CYS A 41 1.14 12.33 8.44
CA CYS A 41 2.57 12.26 8.11
C CYS A 41 3.15 13.51 7.42
N GLN A 42 2.44 14.63 7.44
CA GLN A 42 2.84 15.82 6.69
C GLN A 42 4.20 16.35 7.17
N GLY A 43 5.18 16.38 6.26
CA GLY A 43 6.54 16.82 6.56
C GLY A 43 7.31 15.91 7.52
N SER A 44 6.91 14.65 7.66
CA SER A 44 7.64 13.64 8.43
C SER A 44 9.09 13.48 7.91
N PRO A 45 10.09 13.20 8.77
CA PRO A 45 11.45 12.86 8.32
C PRO A 45 11.47 11.68 7.33
N ASN A 46 10.55 10.73 7.51
CA ASN A 46 10.41 9.56 6.64
C ASN A 46 9.46 9.80 5.47
N LEU A 47 8.67 10.87 5.46
CA LEU A 47 7.82 11.24 4.32
C LEU A 47 7.86 12.76 4.14
N PRO A 48 8.96 13.32 3.59
CA PRO A 48 9.28 14.75 3.65
C PRO A 48 8.52 15.58 2.61
N PHE A 49 7.29 15.19 2.28
CA PHE A 49 6.45 15.88 1.31
C PHE A 49 5.46 16.81 2.03
N PRO A 50 5.36 18.09 1.63
CA PRO A 50 4.40 19.01 2.24
C PRO A 50 2.95 18.75 1.79
N THR A 51 2.71 18.08 0.67
CA THR A 51 1.37 17.70 0.22
C THR A 51 1.29 16.23 -0.21
N LEU A 52 0.09 15.64 -0.14
CA LEU A 52 -0.13 14.25 -0.58
C LEU A 52 0.21 14.06 -2.06
N GLY A 53 -0.11 15.04 -2.90
CA GLY A 53 0.14 14.98 -4.35
C GLY A 53 1.60 14.98 -4.76
N GLN A 54 2.53 15.27 -3.83
CA GLN A 54 3.97 15.17 -4.08
C GLN A 54 4.54 13.80 -3.73
N ILE A 55 3.76 12.93 -3.07
CA ILE A 55 4.17 11.56 -2.80
C ILE A 55 4.24 10.81 -4.14
N PRO A 56 5.36 10.12 -4.47
CA PRO A 56 5.61 9.57 -5.80
C PRO A 56 4.53 8.66 -6.38
N ASN A 57 3.84 7.89 -5.53
CA ASN A 57 2.78 6.97 -5.93
C ASN A 57 1.36 7.51 -5.69
N PHE A 58 1.18 8.79 -5.37
CA PHE A 58 -0.15 9.37 -5.18
C PHE A 58 -1.08 9.09 -6.39
N PRO A 59 -2.34 8.66 -6.18
CA PRO A 59 -3.10 8.64 -4.92
C PRO A 59 -3.04 7.33 -4.12
N LEU A 60 -2.04 6.46 -4.33
CA LEU A 60 -1.83 5.22 -3.57
C LEU A 60 -1.23 5.48 -2.17
N VAL A 61 -1.89 6.36 -1.41
CA VAL A 61 -1.56 6.70 -0.03
C VAL A 61 -2.68 6.18 0.87
N ILE A 62 -2.29 5.56 1.99
CA ILE A 62 -3.22 4.99 2.96
C ILE A 62 -3.08 5.62 4.34
N GLY A 63 -4.19 5.63 5.07
CA GLY A 63 -4.20 5.73 6.51
C GLY A 63 -3.92 4.38 7.13
N PHE A 64 -3.02 4.32 8.12
CA PHE A 64 -2.66 3.10 8.83
C PHE A 64 -2.64 3.34 10.35
N ALA A 65 -2.93 2.30 11.12
CA ALA A 65 -3.02 2.41 12.58
C ALA A 65 -1.72 2.91 13.21
N ASN A 66 -1.85 3.65 14.32
CA ASN A 66 -0.73 4.23 15.08
C ASN A 66 0.10 5.27 14.30
N THR A 67 -0.52 5.94 13.32
CA THR A 67 0.13 6.96 12.49
C THR A 67 -0.49 8.32 12.79
N ASN A 68 -0.53 8.70 14.08
CA ASN A 68 -1.32 9.83 14.56
C ASN A 68 -0.72 11.21 14.20
N ASP A 69 0.59 11.30 14.01
CA ASP A 69 1.33 12.53 13.74
C ASP A 69 2.57 12.28 12.87
N ASN A 70 3.29 13.35 12.56
CA ASN A 70 4.44 13.35 11.64
C ASN A 70 5.72 12.78 12.25
N THR A 71 5.71 12.46 13.56
CA THR A 71 6.79 11.77 14.27
C THR A 71 6.59 10.26 14.31
N SER A 72 5.43 9.76 13.87
CA SER A 72 5.17 8.32 13.82
C SER A 72 6.24 7.60 12.98
N PRO A 73 6.81 6.49 13.49
CA PRO A 73 7.81 5.73 12.77
C PRO A 73 7.26 5.12 11.48
N ASN A 74 5.94 4.87 11.43
CA ASN A 74 5.27 4.23 10.30
C ASN A 74 5.07 5.17 9.10
N CYS A 75 5.30 6.48 9.28
CA CYS A 75 5.17 7.42 8.18
C CYS A 75 6.12 7.09 7.04
N GLY A 76 5.58 6.95 5.83
CA GLY A 76 6.37 6.61 4.65
C GLY A 76 6.68 5.13 4.48
N ASP A 77 6.16 4.25 5.35
CA ASP A 77 6.23 2.81 5.14
C ASP A 77 5.52 2.43 3.85
N CYS A 78 6.04 1.40 3.18
CA CYS A 78 5.51 0.90 1.93
C CYS A 78 4.95 -0.50 2.14
N TYR A 79 3.71 -0.70 1.71
CA TYR A 79 3.06 -2.00 1.76
C TYR A 79 2.66 -2.46 0.36
N GLU A 80 2.89 -3.73 0.08
CA GLU A 80 2.17 -4.44 -0.95
C GLU A 80 0.78 -4.78 -0.43
N LEU A 81 -0.23 -4.15 -1.04
CA LEU A 81 -1.63 -4.41 -0.80
C LEU A 81 -2.14 -5.40 -1.84
N THR A 82 -2.78 -6.46 -1.38
CA THR A 82 -3.41 -7.46 -2.24
C THR A 82 -4.90 -7.60 -1.93
N HIS A 83 -5.72 -7.62 -2.97
CA HIS A 83 -7.16 -7.86 -2.90
C HIS A 83 -7.57 -8.87 -3.97
N VAL A 84 -8.44 -9.82 -3.63
CA VAL A 84 -9.02 -10.75 -4.60
C VAL A 84 -10.44 -10.32 -4.92
N VAL A 85 -10.70 -10.02 -6.18
CA VAL A 85 -12.02 -9.64 -6.69
C VAL A 85 -12.38 -10.53 -7.87
N ASN A 86 -13.52 -11.21 -7.79
CA ASN A 86 -14.00 -12.13 -8.85
C ASN A 86 -12.96 -13.20 -9.26
N GLY A 87 -12.13 -13.66 -8.30
CA GLY A 87 -11.05 -14.62 -8.56
C GLY A 87 -9.78 -14.02 -9.17
N GLU A 88 -9.76 -12.72 -9.48
CA GLU A 88 -8.59 -11.99 -9.94
C GLU A 88 -7.86 -11.39 -8.74
N THR A 89 -6.54 -11.62 -8.65
CA THR A 89 -5.69 -10.98 -7.64
C THR A 89 -5.23 -9.62 -8.15
N ARG A 90 -5.49 -8.57 -7.37
CA ARG A 90 -5.06 -7.20 -7.66
C ARG A 90 -4.09 -6.74 -6.59
N THR A 91 -2.93 -6.27 -7.04
CA THR A 91 -1.84 -5.81 -6.17
C THR A 91 -1.53 -4.34 -6.40
N ARG A 92 -1.22 -3.60 -5.33
CA ARG A 92 -0.79 -2.19 -5.35
C ARG A 92 0.32 -1.98 -4.33
N PHE A 93 1.25 -1.07 -4.61
CA PHE A 93 2.20 -0.58 -3.60
C PHE A 93 1.68 0.73 -3.04
N VAL A 94 1.39 0.74 -1.73
CA VAL A 94 0.76 1.85 -1.04
C VAL A 94 1.68 2.43 0.03
N THR A 95 1.67 3.76 0.14
CA THR A 95 2.47 4.49 1.14
C THR A 95 1.62 4.84 2.35
N VAL A 96 2.13 4.63 3.55
CA VAL A 96 1.50 5.12 4.78
C VAL A 96 1.71 6.63 4.88
N GLY A 97 0.61 7.38 4.81
CA GLY A 97 0.63 8.84 4.89
C GLY A 97 -0.30 9.42 5.94
N SER A 98 -1.21 8.65 6.53
CA SER A 98 -2.16 9.18 7.51
C SER A 98 -2.49 8.15 8.58
N ASN A 99 -3.27 8.57 9.58
CA ASN A 99 -3.82 7.65 10.56
C ASN A 99 -5.04 6.87 10.04
N SER A 100 -5.27 5.69 10.60
CA SER A 100 -6.55 4.97 10.54
C SER A 100 -6.80 4.24 11.86
N ASP A 101 -8.01 3.70 12.03
CA ASP A 101 -8.36 2.90 13.19
C ASP A 101 -7.71 1.51 13.11
N THR A 102 -7.40 0.91 14.26
CA THR A 102 -6.90 -0.47 14.34
C THR A 102 -7.85 -1.44 13.64
N GLY A 103 -7.29 -2.32 12.80
CA GLY A 103 -8.07 -3.29 12.02
C GLY A 103 -8.51 -2.77 10.64
N PHE A 104 -8.25 -1.49 10.34
CA PHE A 104 -8.61 -0.88 9.06
C PHE A 104 -7.43 -0.13 8.43
N ILE A 105 -7.54 0.08 7.13
CA ILE A 105 -6.86 1.16 6.42
C ILE A 105 -7.89 2.15 5.89
N ASN A 106 -7.49 3.42 5.80
CA ASN A 106 -8.21 4.43 5.01
C ASN A 106 -7.53 4.56 3.66
N MET A 107 -8.27 4.66 2.57
CA MET A 107 -7.72 4.79 1.21
C MET A 107 -8.58 5.73 0.38
N CYS A 108 -7.96 6.44 -0.57
CA CYS A 108 -8.71 7.24 -1.54
C CYS A 108 -9.87 6.44 -2.16
N ILE A 109 -11.10 7.00 -2.14
CA ILE A 109 -12.31 6.35 -2.66
C ILE A 109 -12.15 5.85 -4.11
N THR A 110 -11.45 6.60 -4.96
CA THR A 110 -11.18 6.19 -6.35
C THR A 110 -10.33 4.92 -6.40
N GLU A 111 -9.33 4.80 -5.52
CA GLU A 111 -8.49 3.61 -5.45
C GLU A 111 -9.21 2.41 -4.85
N VAL A 112 -10.09 2.62 -3.86
CA VAL A 112 -10.98 1.55 -3.36
C VAL A 112 -11.86 1.01 -4.49
N ARG A 113 -12.41 1.88 -5.34
CA ARG A 113 -13.22 1.46 -6.50
C ARG A 113 -12.39 0.77 -7.58
N ASN A 114 -11.19 1.26 -7.87
CA ASN A 114 -10.26 0.62 -8.81
C ASN A 114 -9.86 -0.78 -8.32
N LEU A 115 -9.63 -0.93 -7.01
CA LEU A 115 -9.27 -2.19 -6.39
C LEU A 115 -10.43 -3.19 -6.43
N THR A 116 -11.64 -2.75 -6.06
CA THR A 116 -12.81 -3.64 -5.86
C THR A 116 -13.71 -3.78 -7.09
N GLY A 117 -13.61 -2.90 -8.09
CA GLY A 117 -14.53 -2.83 -9.23
C GLY A 117 -15.95 -2.36 -8.88
N ILE A 118 -16.20 -1.89 -7.67
CA ILE A 118 -17.54 -1.47 -7.22
C ILE A 118 -17.88 -0.10 -7.81
N THR A 119 -18.97 -0.03 -8.59
CA THR A 119 -19.49 1.20 -9.21
C THR A 119 -20.67 1.81 -8.44
N GLY A 120 -21.32 1.06 -7.56
CA GLY A 120 -22.44 1.51 -6.72
C GLY A 120 -22.03 2.09 -5.36
N PRO A 121 -22.97 2.15 -4.40
CA PRO A 121 -22.65 2.41 -2.99
C PRO A 121 -21.61 1.41 -2.48
N LEU A 122 -20.63 1.89 -1.71
CA LEU A 122 -19.66 1.00 -1.10
C LEU A 122 -20.32 0.18 0.02
N PRO A 123 -19.99 -1.11 0.16
CA PRO A 123 -20.47 -1.95 1.26
C PRO A 123 -19.84 -1.51 2.58
N ASP A 124 -20.23 -2.20 3.66
CA ASP A 124 -19.57 -2.02 4.95
C ASP A 124 -18.05 -2.23 4.83
N PRO A 125 -17.21 -1.34 5.37
CA PRO A 125 -15.75 -1.42 5.26
C PRO A 125 -15.13 -2.73 5.76
N ALA A 126 -15.75 -3.42 6.72
CA ALA A 126 -15.26 -4.71 7.19
C ALA A 126 -15.42 -5.83 6.15
N SER A 127 -16.25 -5.61 5.12
CA SER A 127 -16.50 -6.54 4.02
C SER A 127 -15.45 -6.46 2.91
N ILE A 128 -14.76 -5.32 2.77
CA ILE A 128 -13.64 -5.19 1.84
C ILE A 128 -12.37 -5.48 2.61
N ARG A 129 -11.76 -6.64 2.35
CA ARG A 129 -10.55 -7.07 3.05
C ARG A 129 -9.36 -7.09 2.10
N VAL A 130 -8.21 -6.66 2.62
CA VAL A 130 -6.93 -6.63 1.92
C VAL A 130 -5.85 -7.25 2.77
N ASP A 131 -4.91 -7.91 2.11
CA ASP A 131 -3.69 -8.39 2.72
C ASP A 131 -2.60 -7.34 2.52
N LEU A 132 -1.96 -6.92 3.61
CA LEU A 132 -0.84 -5.99 3.60
C LEU A 132 0.43 -6.68 4.01
N VAL A 133 1.45 -6.45 3.21
CA VAL A 133 2.78 -6.98 3.41
C VAL A 133 3.77 -5.84 3.31
N GLU A 134 4.56 -5.61 4.35
CA GLU A 134 5.58 -4.56 4.32
C GLU A 134 6.64 -4.86 3.27
N ARG A 135 7.06 -3.82 2.55
CA ARG A 135 8.02 -3.90 1.45
C ARG A 135 9.04 -2.77 1.51
N PRO A 136 10.18 -2.91 0.79
CA PRO A 136 11.11 -1.80 0.63
C PRO A 136 10.42 -0.56 0.06
N ARG A 137 10.73 0.59 0.67
CA ARG A 137 10.17 1.91 0.33
C ARG A 137 10.33 2.30 -1.15
N SER A 138 11.37 1.77 -1.80
CA SER A 138 11.62 1.96 -3.23
C SER A 138 10.50 1.43 -4.13
N LEU A 139 9.71 0.44 -3.69
CA LEU A 139 8.55 -0.05 -4.47
C LEU A 139 7.40 0.96 -4.49
N CYS A 140 7.36 1.88 -3.53
CA CYS A 140 6.45 3.01 -3.50
C CYS A 140 7.06 4.30 -4.08
N GLY A 141 8.29 4.22 -4.62
CA GLY A 141 9.02 5.36 -5.18
C GLY A 141 9.71 6.26 -4.14
N LEU A 142 9.84 5.79 -2.90
CA LEU A 142 10.45 6.51 -1.76
C LEU A 142 11.88 6.07 -1.48
#